data_AF-A0A2D4NJM8-F1
#
_entry.id   AF-A0A2D4NJM8-F1
#
_cell.length_a   1.000
_cell.length_b   1.000
_cell.length_c   1.000
_cell.angle_alpha   90.00
_cell.angle_beta   90.00
_cell.angle_gamma   90.00
#
_symmetry.space_group_name_H-M   'P 1'
#
loop_
_entity.id
_entity.type
_entity.pdbx_description
1 polymer ?
#
loop_
_entity_poly.entity_id
_entity_poly.type
_entity_poly.pdbx_seq_one_letter_code
_entity_poly.pdbx_strand_id
1 'polypeptide(L)'
;TNYSSYKITNLTATQTGYTAHLIRSVPSFMPDDIMNVQLDVIFETKGRLHFTLKDPARKRYEVPLETPETISKESSTLYSVQFSADPFGLSVFRQSNGQVLLNTTVAPLFYADQFLQIST
;
A
#
# COMPACT_ATOMS: atom_id res chain seq x y z
N THR A 1 0.84 12.95 19.05
CA THR A 1 -0.24 11.94 19.08
C THR A 1 0.31 10.66 18.46
N ASN A 2 0.69 9.67 19.27
CA ASN A 2 1.35 8.44 18.81
C ASN A 2 0.34 7.29 18.68
N TYR A 3 -0.62 7.41 17.76
CA TYR A 3 -1.61 6.35 17.54
C TYR A 3 -0.98 5.20 16.74
N SER A 4 -1.17 3.96 17.20
CA SER A 4 -0.58 2.78 16.56
C SER A 4 -1.18 2.56 15.17
N SER A 5 -0.30 2.43 14.17
CA SER A 5 -0.62 2.04 12.81
C SER A 5 0.05 0.70 12.48
N TYR A 6 -0.04 0.28 11.23
CA TYR A 6 0.68 -0.88 10.72
C TYR A 6 2.18 -0.58 10.60
N LYS A 7 3.01 -1.63 10.62
CA LYS A 7 4.44 -1.59 10.38
C LYS A 7 4.80 -2.49 9.21
N ILE A 8 5.69 -2.03 8.34
CA ILE A 8 6.23 -2.85 7.25
C ILE A 8 7.12 -3.96 7.80
N THR A 9 6.91 -5.17 7.30
CA THR A 9 7.77 -6.33 7.47
C THR A 9 7.98 -7.00 6.10
N ASN A 10 9.16 -7.58 5.88
CA ASN A 10 9.49 -8.31 4.65
C ASN A 10 9.25 -7.54 3.33
N LEU A 11 9.66 -6.27 3.26
CA LEU A 11 9.61 -5.53 2.00
C LEU A 11 10.60 -6.14 1.01
N THR A 12 10.07 -6.65 -0.11
CA THR A 12 10.85 -7.33 -1.14
C THR A 12 10.49 -6.81 -2.52
N ALA A 13 11.47 -6.77 -3.41
CA ALA A 13 11.24 -6.43 -4.82
C ALA A 13 10.67 -7.64 -5.56
N THR A 14 9.70 -7.38 -6.44
CA THR A 14 9.12 -8.36 -7.35
C THR A 14 9.48 -8.01 -8.79
N GLN A 15 9.09 -8.85 -9.76
CA GLN A 15 9.30 -8.56 -11.18
C GLN A 15 8.55 -7.31 -11.65
N THR A 16 7.45 -6.96 -10.97
CA THR A 16 6.55 -5.86 -11.35
C THR A 16 6.62 -4.66 -10.39
N GLY A 17 7.21 -4.81 -9.20
CA GLY A 17 7.39 -3.73 -8.24
C GLY A 17 7.86 -4.21 -6.87
N TYR A 18 6.98 -4.12 -5.87
CA TYR A 18 7.29 -4.48 -4.48
C TYR A 18 6.14 -5.25 -3.84
N THR A 19 6.47 -6.09 -2.87
CA THR A 19 5.49 -6.71 -1.97
C THR A 19 5.99 -6.65 -0.53
N ALA A 20 5.08 -6.53 0.42
CA ALA A 20 5.38 -6.49 1.84
C ALA A 20 4.22 -6.96 2.71
N HIS A 21 4.52 -7.39 3.93
CA HIS A 21 3.51 -7.56 4.98
C HIS A 21 3.43 -6.31 5.84
N LEU A 22 2.21 -5.88 6.13
CA LEU A 22 1.92 -4.78 7.04
C LEU A 22 1.32 -5.39 8.31
N ILE A 23 2.02 -5.25 9.43
CA ILE A 23 1.65 -5.86 10.71
C ILE A 23 1.21 -4.77 11.68
N ARG A 24 0.00 -4.92 12.21
CA ARG A 24 -0.51 -4.13 13.33
C ARG A 24 -0.28 -4.90 14.62
N SER A 25 0.36 -4.28 15.62
CA SER A 25 0.64 -4.94 16.90
C SER A 25 -0.47 -4.77 17.93
N VAL A 26 -1.25 -3.69 17.84
CA VAL A 26 -2.32 -3.36 18.78
C VAL A 26 -3.62 -3.15 18.01
N PRO A 27 -4.70 -3.87 18.33
CA PRO A 27 -6.00 -3.63 17.71
C PRO A 27 -6.43 -2.16 17.85
N SER A 28 -7.11 -1.66 16.85
CA SER A 28 -7.81 -0.38 16.90
C SER A 28 -9.11 -0.51 17.71
N PHE A 29 -9.91 0.55 17.71
CA PHE A 29 -11.26 0.52 18.29
C PHE A 29 -12.31 -0.06 17.33
N MET A 30 -11.92 -0.39 16.09
CA MET A 30 -12.81 -1.04 15.13
C MET A 30 -12.93 -2.54 15.44
N PRO A 31 -14.12 -3.14 15.32
CA PRO A 31 -14.27 -4.58 15.42
C PRO A 31 -13.59 -5.28 14.24
N ASP A 32 -13.09 -6.49 14.49
CA ASP A 32 -12.54 -7.39 13.45
C ASP A 32 -11.40 -6.78 12.61
N ASP A 33 -10.46 -6.13 13.29
CA ASP A 33 -9.22 -5.66 12.67
C ASP A 33 -8.42 -6.80 12.02
N ILE A 34 -7.92 -6.53 10.83
CA ILE A 34 -7.06 -7.45 10.09
C ILE A 34 -5.61 -7.08 10.41
N MET A 35 -5.01 -7.86 11.31
CA MET A 35 -3.71 -7.53 11.89
C MET A 35 -2.52 -7.73 10.94
N ASN A 36 -2.71 -8.50 9.86
CA ASN A 36 -1.71 -8.72 8.81
C ASN A 36 -2.33 -8.41 7.45
N VAL A 37 -1.83 -7.39 6.78
CA VAL A 37 -2.29 -6.96 5.45
C VAL A 37 -1.12 -7.10 4.48
N GLN A 38 -1.36 -7.69 3.31
CA GLN A 38 -0.38 -7.74 2.23
C GLN A 38 -0.48 -6.48 1.38
N LEU A 39 0.66 -5.80 1.22
CA LEU A 39 0.84 -4.72 0.27
C LEU A 39 1.48 -5.28 -0.99
N ASP A 40 0.86 -5.02 -2.15
CA ASP A 40 1.47 -5.24 -3.45
C ASP A 40 1.50 -3.93 -4.22
N VAL A 41 2.66 -3.59 -4.79
CA VAL A 41 2.89 -2.37 -5.57
C VAL A 41 3.39 -2.77 -6.96
N ILE A 42 2.70 -2.30 -7.98
CA ILE A 42 2.90 -2.66 -9.38
C ILE A 42 3.16 -1.38 -10.19
N PHE A 43 4.32 -1.33 -10.84
CA PHE A 43 4.69 -0.26 -11.76
C PHE A 43 4.18 -0.61 -13.16
N GLU A 44 2.88 -0.44 -13.38
CA GLU A 44 2.19 -0.95 -14.58
C GLU A 44 2.64 -0.27 -15.87
N THR A 45 2.72 1.07 -15.87
CA THR A 45 3.15 1.85 -17.04
C THR A 45 3.92 3.10 -16.61
N LYS A 46 4.45 3.82 -17.60
CA LYS A 46 5.11 5.12 -17.40
C LYS A 46 4.28 6.11 -16.56
N GLY A 47 2.96 6.13 -16.75
CA GLY A 47 2.06 7.07 -16.08
C GLY A 47 1.12 6.45 -15.03
N ARG A 48 1.14 5.13 -14.84
CA ARG A 48 0.20 4.42 -13.98
C ARG A 48 0.92 3.55 -12.96
N LEU A 49 0.73 3.91 -11.69
CA LEU A 49 1.09 3.12 -10.51
C LEU A 49 -0.17 2.45 -9.98
N HIS A 50 -0.06 1.20 -9.56
CA HIS A 50 -1.13 0.49 -8.88
C HIS A 50 -0.58 -0.11 -7.60
N PHE A 51 -1.31 0.02 -6.50
CA PHE A 51 -1.04 -0.74 -5.29
C PHE A 51 -2.32 -1.31 -4.71
N THR A 52 -2.21 -2.46 -4.04
CA THR A 52 -3.32 -3.09 -3.34
C THR A 52 -2.94 -3.39 -1.90
N LEU A 53 -3.94 -3.39 -1.03
CA LEU A 53 -3.86 -3.82 0.36
C LEU A 53 -4.88 -4.95 0.51
N LYS A 54 -4.44 -6.15 0.86
CA LYS A 54 -5.30 -7.34 0.90
C LYS A 54 -5.12 -8.13 2.19
N ASP A 55 -6.16 -8.86 2.60
CA ASP A 55 -6.04 -9.88 3.64
C ASP A 55 -5.40 -11.13 3.00
N PRO A 56 -4.17 -11.53 3.38
CA PRO A 56 -3.51 -12.70 2.81
C PRO A 56 -4.10 -14.03 3.31
N ALA A 57 -4.83 -14.03 4.43
CA ALA A 57 -5.42 -15.24 5.00
C ALA A 57 -6.83 -15.52 4.45
N ARG A 58 -7.56 -14.49 4.03
CA ARG A 58 -8.93 -14.64 3.53
C ARG A 58 -9.17 -13.78 2.29
N LYS A 59 -9.67 -14.41 1.23
CA LYS A 59 -10.12 -13.70 0.03
C LYS A 59 -11.34 -12.82 0.38
N ARG A 60 -11.15 -11.50 0.33
CA ARG A 60 -12.22 -10.51 0.51
C ARG A 60 -12.90 -10.22 -0.83
N TYR A 61 -14.05 -9.55 -0.78
CA TYR A 61 -14.72 -9.08 -2.00
C TYR A 61 -13.81 -8.11 -2.75
N GLU A 62 -13.62 -8.36 -4.04
CA GLU A 62 -12.97 -7.47 -4.99
C GLU A 62 -13.97 -7.21 -6.12
N VAL A 63 -14.02 -5.98 -6.63
CA VAL A 63 -14.91 -5.63 -7.75
C VAL A 63 -14.50 -6.47 -8.98
N PRO A 64 -15.43 -7.20 -9.61
CA PRO A 64 -15.12 -7.97 -10.81
C PRO A 64 -14.92 -7.03 -11.99
N LEU A 65 -13.66 -6.63 -12.21
CA LEU A 65 -13.24 -5.73 -13.26
C LEU A 65 -11.99 -6.30 -13.93
N GLU A 66 -11.96 -6.29 -15.26
CA GLU A 66 -10.75 -6.62 -16.01
C GLU A 66 -9.72 -5.51 -15.84
N THR A 67 -8.56 -5.86 -15.28
CA THR A 67 -7.43 -4.95 -15.11
C THR A 67 -6.30 -5.33 -16.07
N PRO A 68 -5.56 -4.36 -16.63
CA PRO A 68 -4.40 -4.66 -17.47
C PRO A 68 -3.37 -5.53 -16.74
N GLU A 69 -2.95 -6.63 -17.36
CA GLU A 69 -1.89 -7.48 -16.81
C GLU A 69 -0.52 -6.84 -17.02
N THR A 70 0.30 -6.82 -15.96
CA THR A 70 1.68 -6.33 -16.00
C THR A 70 2.62 -7.50 -15.78
N ILE A 71 3.43 -7.83 -16.79
CA ILE A 71 4.40 -8.95 -16.73
C ILE A 71 5.73 -8.49 -16.15
N SER A 72 6.13 -7.24 -16.41
CA SER A 72 7.39 -6.66 -15.94
C SER A 72 7.22 -5.21 -15.54
N LYS A 73 8.00 -4.77 -14.54
CA LYS A 73 8.04 -3.38 -14.08
C LYS A 73 8.40 -2.41 -15.22
N GLU A 74 7.69 -1.29 -15.29
CA GLU A 74 8.11 -0.15 -16.12
C GLU A 74 9.42 0.46 -15.59
N SER A 75 10.36 0.67 -16.51
CA SER A 75 11.69 1.20 -16.22
C SER A 75 11.76 2.73 -16.21
N SER A 76 10.89 3.41 -16.98
CA SER A 76 10.90 4.87 -17.16
C SER A 76 9.60 5.52 -16.69
N THR A 77 9.33 5.47 -15.39
CA THR A 77 8.12 6.03 -14.78
C THR A 77 8.18 7.55 -14.59
N LEU A 78 7.04 8.23 -14.66
CA LEU A 78 6.91 9.66 -14.34
C LEU A 78 6.84 9.93 -12.82
N TYR A 79 6.73 8.86 -12.04
CA TYR A 79 6.55 8.85 -10.60
C TYR A 79 7.61 8.00 -9.90
N SER A 80 7.88 8.29 -8.64
CA SER A 80 8.67 7.44 -7.73
C SER A 80 7.87 7.15 -6.47
N VAL A 81 8.18 6.03 -5.81
CA VAL A 81 7.49 5.57 -4.60
C VAL A 81 8.49 5.46 -3.46
N GLN A 82 8.11 5.93 -2.28
CA GLN A 82 8.85 5.71 -1.03
C GLN A 82 7.93 5.13 0.03
N PHE A 83 8.54 4.44 0.99
CA PHE A 83 7.84 3.79 2.09
C PHE A 83 8.36 4.30 3.43
N SER A 84 7.45 4.69 4.32
CA SER A 84 7.70 4.80 5.75
C SER A 84 7.44 3.44 6.39
N ALA A 85 8.38 2.93 7.18
CA ALA A 85 8.29 1.58 7.72
C ALA A 85 7.45 1.49 9.01
N ASP A 86 7.54 2.48 9.90
CA ASP A 86 6.91 2.47 11.22
C ASP A 86 6.65 3.92 11.70
N PRO A 87 5.40 4.41 11.63
CA PRO A 87 4.23 3.75 11.06
C PRO A 87 4.35 3.60 9.53
N PHE A 88 3.65 2.61 8.98
CA PHE A 88 3.51 2.38 7.55
C PHE A 88 2.96 3.63 6.86
N GLY A 89 3.60 4.00 5.75
CA GLY A 89 3.02 4.90 4.77
C GLY A 89 3.68 4.73 3.42
N LEU A 90 2.89 4.94 2.38
CA LEU A 90 3.30 5.01 0.99
C LEU A 90 3.21 6.48 0.54
N SER A 91 4.31 6.97 -0.06
CA SER A 91 4.38 8.31 -0.65
C SER A 91 4.76 8.20 -2.12
N VAL A 92 4.09 8.96 -2.98
CA VAL A 92 4.33 9.02 -4.43
C VAL A 92 4.76 10.43 -4.80
N PHE A 93 5.85 10.54 -5.55
CA PHE A 93 6.42 11.81 -5.99
C PHE A 93 6.44 11.88 -7.50
N ARG A 94 6.22 13.08 -8.06
CA ARG A 94 6.51 13.35 -9.46
C ARG A 94 8.02 13.42 -9.66
N GLN A 95 8.58 12.59 -10.54
CA GLN A 95 10.03 12.54 -10.73
C GLN A 95 10.61 13.85 -11.28
N SER A 96 9.88 14.55 -12.15
CA SER A 96 10.41 15.72 -12.86
C SER A 96 10.72 16.92 -11.95
N ASN A 97 10.05 17.04 -10.81
CA ASN A 97 10.19 18.19 -9.90
C ASN A 97 10.18 17.83 -8.41
N GLY A 98 10.08 16.54 -8.06
CA GLY A 98 10.05 16.06 -6.68
C GLY A 98 8.75 16.37 -5.92
N GLN A 99 7.70 16.86 -6.59
CA GLN A 99 6.44 17.20 -5.93
C GLN A 99 5.75 15.96 -5.36
N VAL A 100 5.35 16.02 -4.10
CA VAL A 100 4.52 14.98 -3.45
C VAL A 100 3.12 15.00 -4.10
N LEU A 101 2.71 13.86 -4.66
CA LEU A 101 1.39 13.68 -5.26
C LEU A 101 0.44 12.93 -4.33
N LEU A 102 0.99 12.01 -3.54
CA LEU A 102 0.25 11.20 -2.57
C LEU A 102 1.17 10.97 -1.37
N ASN A 103 0.65 11.14 -0.16
CA ASN A 103 1.39 10.87 1.08
C ASN A 103 0.48 10.33 2.18
N THR A 104 0.50 9.01 2.35
CA THR A 104 -0.36 8.35 3.34
C THR A 104 0.16 8.38 4.78
N THR A 105 1.33 8.98 5.02
CA THR A 105 1.92 9.09 6.37
C THR A 105 1.17 10.08 7.28
N VAL A 106 0.22 10.84 6.73
CA VAL A 106 -0.50 11.90 7.45
C VAL A 106 -1.48 11.37 8.50
N ALA A 107 -1.93 10.11 8.38
CA ALA A 107 -2.82 9.47 9.34
C ALA A 107 -2.61 7.94 9.38
N PRO A 108 -3.05 7.25 10.46
CA PRO A 108 -2.97 5.80 10.55
C PRO A 108 -3.82 5.09 9.48
N LEU A 109 -3.33 3.96 8.99
CA LEU A 109 -4.10 3.02 8.19
C LEU A 109 -5.03 2.22 9.11
N PHE A 110 -6.31 2.11 8.74
CA PHE A 110 -7.26 1.18 9.35
C PHE A 110 -7.70 0.17 8.30
N TYR A 111 -7.63 -1.11 8.66
CA TYR A 111 -8.04 -2.21 7.81
C TYR A 111 -8.75 -3.27 8.66
N ALA A 112 -10.06 -3.11 8.81
CA ALA A 112 -10.96 -4.01 9.52
C ALA A 112 -11.98 -4.64 8.56
N ASP A 113 -12.70 -5.67 9.02
CA ASP A 113 -13.62 -6.42 8.18
C ASP A 113 -14.72 -5.54 7.54
N GLN A 114 -15.18 -4.50 8.22
CA GLN A 114 -16.22 -3.60 7.72
C GLN A 114 -15.79 -2.12 7.71
N PHE A 115 -14.50 -1.84 7.89
CA PHE A 115 -13.98 -0.48 7.89
C PHE A 115 -12.58 -0.42 7.29
N LEU A 116 -12.45 0.33 6.18
CA LEU A 116 -11.17 0.62 5.54
C LEU A 116 -10.97 2.13 5.54
N GLN A 117 -9.82 2.60 6.02
CA GLN A 117 -9.47 4.02 5.99
C GLN A 117 -8.04 4.23 5.53
N ILE A 118 -7.88 5.08 4.52
CA ILE A 118 -6.61 5.60 4.03
C ILE A 118 -6.73 7.11 3.88
N SER A 119 -5.70 7.86 4.25
CA SER A 119 -5.64 9.32 4.08
C SER A 119 -4.44 9.68 3.22
N THR A 120 -4.47 10.82 2.53
CA THR A 120 -3.35 11.34 1.75
C THR A 120 -3.37 12.87 1.66
#